data_AF-A0A920FHV3-F1
#
_entry.id   AF-A0A920FHV3-F1
#
_cell.length_a   1.000
_cell.length_b   1.000
_cell.length_c   1.000
_cell.angle_alpha   90.00
_cell.angle_beta   90.00
_cell.angle_gamma   90.00
#
_symmetry.space_group_name_H-M   'P 1'
#
loop_
_entity.id
_entity.type
_entity.pdbx_description
1 polymer ?
#
loop_
_entity_poly.entity_id
_entity_poly.type
_entity_poly.pdbx_seq_one_letter_code
_entity_poly.pdbx_strand_id
1 'polypeptide(L)'
;MKLIIHYRLLLFFIPICTFGQELSISLSNYGILCIGNNESFLGEHVWNLNISNQDTSLDMRINSSNYDNYIFFDLNSQKRNFNHKEMDIELRKDNHLTYQTKFIYPKVENHGFHLEPFSHKNHSGVRGEFIGTYRVESKEDNYIIIRTKYVSQYDCWYLLKNNNVINIHTEKIKNNQINQKIIVSDINEDGVPEFSFFHLDEKQNHKMILFMEKEKFIAVKKEKTFSYSSNTMEYSNLTVRGFLHYTLK
;
A
#
# COMPACT_ATOMS: atom_id res chain seq x y z
N MET A 1 71.24 32.55 -25.10
CA MET A 1 70.89 32.32 -23.69
C MET A 1 69.69 33.19 -23.33
N LYS A 2 68.70 32.61 -22.65
CA LYS A 2 67.35 33.11 -22.27
C LYS A 2 66.25 32.89 -23.32
N LEU A 3 65.71 31.67 -23.34
CA LEU A 3 64.34 31.39 -23.76
C LEU A 3 63.41 31.76 -22.60
N ILE A 4 62.55 32.75 -22.80
CA ILE A 4 61.48 33.10 -21.87
C ILE A 4 60.29 32.21 -22.22
N ILE A 5 60.06 31.16 -21.44
CA ILE A 5 58.87 30.31 -21.55
C ILE A 5 57.72 31.09 -20.90
N HIS A 6 56.89 31.74 -21.72
CA HIS A 6 55.57 32.19 -21.25
C HIS A 6 54.68 30.95 -21.09
N TYR A 7 54.51 30.50 -19.85
CA TYR A 7 53.45 29.56 -19.49
C TYR A 7 52.11 30.24 -19.77
N ARG A 8 51.54 30.01 -20.96
CA ARG A 8 50.11 30.26 -21.18
C ARG A 8 49.35 29.22 -20.39
N LEU A 9 48.82 29.66 -19.24
CA LEU A 9 47.82 28.93 -18.47
C LEU A 9 46.60 28.74 -19.38
N LEU A 10 46.51 27.59 -20.03
CA LEU A 10 45.34 27.19 -20.82
C LEU A 10 44.31 26.72 -19.80
N LEU A 11 43.50 27.67 -19.31
CA LEU A 11 42.29 27.39 -18.54
C LEU A 11 41.37 26.55 -19.43
N PHE A 12 41.46 25.23 -19.28
CA PHE A 12 40.42 24.32 -19.71
C PHE A 12 39.14 24.70 -18.95
N PHE A 13 38.31 25.52 -19.59
CA PHE A 13 36.88 25.52 -19.30
C PHE A 13 36.36 24.14 -19.73
N ILE A 14 36.54 23.15 -18.85
CA ILE A 14 35.74 21.93 -18.92
C ILE A 14 34.33 22.42 -18.60
N PRO A 15 33.37 22.38 -19.56
CA PRO A 15 31.98 22.54 -19.17
C PRO A 15 31.71 21.39 -18.22
N ILE A 16 31.60 21.69 -16.93
CA ILE A 16 31.01 20.78 -15.96
C ILE A 16 29.55 20.72 -16.36
N CYS A 17 29.22 19.87 -17.34
CA CYS A 17 27.88 19.36 -17.50
C CYS A 17 27.60 18.59 -16.22
N THR A 18 27.10 19.27 -15.20
CA THR A 18 26.37 18.60 -14.14
C THR A 18 25.19 17.93 -14.83
N PHE A 19 25.34 16.65 -15.19
CA PHE A 19 24.21 15.77 -15.41
C PHE A 19 23.46 15.73 -14.08
N GLY A 20 22.58 16.70 -13.86
CA GLY A 20 21.58 16.59 -12.82
C GLY A 20 20.80 15.33 -13.16
N GLN A 21 20.83 14.34 -12.28
CA GLN A 21 19.93 13.19 -12.40
C GLN A 21 18.52 13.77 -12.57
N GLU A 22 17.85 13.44 -13.68
CA GLU A 22 16.47 13.83 -13.87
C GLU A 22 15.65 13.25 -12.71
N LEU A 23 14.94 14.13 -12.00
CA LEU A 23 14.07 13.75 -10.92
C LEU A 23 12.95 12.88 -11.50
N SER A 24 13.01 11.57 -11.25
CA SER A 24 11.93 10.66 -11.60
C SER A 24 10.83 10.77 -10.54
N ILE A 25 9.59 11.00 -10.98
CA ILE A 25 8.43 10.97 -10.08
C ILE A 25 7.48 9.90 -10.60
N SER A 26 7.14 8.95 -9.74
CA SER A 26 6.22 7.88 -10.09
C SER A 26 5.12 7.76 -9.05
N LEU A 27 3.90 7.63 -9.53
CA LEU A 27 2.75 7.36 -8.68
C LEU A 27 2.52 5.86 -8.65
N SER A 28 2.70 5.27 -7.47
CA SER A 28 2.48 3.85 -7.19
C SER A 28 1.08 3.60 -6.64
N ASN A 29 0.67 2.33 -6.65
CA ASN A 29 -0.58 1.90 -6.03
C ASN A 29 -0.58 2.18 -4.51
N TYR A 30 -1.76 2.20 -3.90
CA TYR A 30 -1.97 2.48 -2.46
C TYR A 30 -1.68 3.92 -2.01
N GLY A 31 -1.63 4.87 -2.95
CA GLY A 31 -1.46 6.29 -2.61
C GLY A 31 -0.03 6.62 -2.17
N ILE A 32 0.95 6.12 -2.92
CA ILE A 32 2.37 6.42 -2.70
C ILE A 32 2.88 7.18 -3.91
N LEU A 33 3.37 8.39 -3.68
CA LEU A 33 4.13 9.15 -4.67
C LEU A 33 5.62 8.99 -4.37
N CYS A 34 6.34 8.29 -5.25
CA CYS A 34 7.79 8.10 -5.15
C CYS A 34 8.51 9.26 -5.84
N ILE A 35 9.55 9.76 -5.19
CA ILE A 35 10.37 10.88 -5.63
C ILE A 35 11.82 10.40 -5.75
N GLY A 36 12.34 10.41 -6.97
CA GLY A 36 13.61 9.82 -7.35
C GLY A 36 13.55 8.32 -7.61
N ASN A 37 14.73 7.71 -7.67
CA ASN A 37 14.92 6.28 -7.95
C ASN A 37 15.04 5.41 -6.70
N ASN A 38 14.52 5.87 -5.55
CA ASN A 38 14.54 5.20 -4.24
C ASN A 38 15.93 4.96 -3.60
N GLU A 39 17.00 5.02 -4.39
CA GLU A 39 18.37 4.73 -3.96
C GLU A 39 19.20 5.98 -3.66
N SER A 40 18.82 7.12 -4.25
CA SER A 40 19.59 8.36 -4.18
C SER A 40 19.01 9.35 -3.17
N PHE A 41 19.88 9.95 -2.36
CA PHE A 41 19.52 11.09 -1.53
C PHE A 41 19.33 12.33 -2.42
N LEU A 42 18.16 12.98 -2.33
CA LEU A 42 17.80 14.09 -3.21
C LEU A 42 18.09 15.48 -2.64
N GLY A 43 18.70 15.57 -1.46
CA GLY A 43 18.91 16.82 -0.73
C GLY A 43 17.85 17.07 0.34
N GLU A 44 18.06 18.13 1.12
CA GLU A 44 17.09 18.59 2.12
C GLU A 44 16.03 19.48 1.44
N HIS A 45 14.82 18.94 1.25
CA HIS A 45 13.74 19.61 0.53
C HIS A 45 12.39 19.32 1.15
N VAL A 46 11.51 20.33 1.14
CA VAL A 46 10.11 20.17 1.56
C VAL A 46 9.24 19.96 0.33
N TRP A 47 8.63 18.78 0.24
CA TRP A 47 7.70 18.46 -0.81
C TRP A 47 6.27 18.75 -0.38
N ASN A 48 5.50 19.37 -1.26
CA ASN A 48 4.10 19.71 -1.03
C ASN A 48 3.27 19.03 -2.13
N LEU A 49 2.53 17.99 -1.75
CA LEU A 49 1.59 17.29 -2.61
C LEU A 49 0.21 17.93 -2.47
N ASN A 50 -0.40 18.29 -3.59
CA ASN A 50 -1.79 18.69 -3.67
C ASN A 50 -2.54 17.72 -4.59
N ILE A 51 -3.67 17.20 -4.11
CA ILE A 51 -4.57 16.33 -4.87
C ILE A 51 -5.93 16.98 -4.89
N SER A 52 -6.45 17.23 -6.07
CA SER A 52 -7.77 17.83 -6.25
C SER A 52 -8.56 17.13 -7.35
N ASN A 53 -9.83 17.49 -7.50
CA ASN A 53 -10.62 17.06 -8.64
C ASN A 53 -11.48 18.19 -9.19
N GLN A 54 -11.91 18.03 -10.44
CA GLN A 54 -12.62 19.08 -11.18
C GLN A 54 -13.94 19.50 -10.53
N ASP A 55 -14.63 18.58 -9.84
CA ASP A 55 -15.89 18.86 -9.16
C ASP A 55 -15.70 19.51 -7.77
N THR A 56 -14.45 19.84 -7.39
CA THR A 56 -14.04 20.47 -6.11
C THR A 56 -14.43 19.68 -4.86
N SER A 57 -14.86 18.42 -5.01
CA SER A 57 -15.21 17.57 -3.87
C SER A 57 -14.00 17.02 -3.11
N LEU A 58 -12.81 17.17 -3.68
CA LEU A 58 -11.52 16.79 -3.12
C LEU A 58 -10.54 17.96 -3.23
N ASP A 59 -9.97 18.37 -2.09
CA ASP A 59 -8.75 19.18 -1.97
C ASP A 59 -7.95 18.60 -0.79
N MET A 60 -6.88 17.88 -1.09
CA MET A 60 -6.01 17.22 -0.12
C MET A 60 -4.59 17.75 -0.28
N ARG A 61 -4.02 18.24 0.82
CA ARG A 61 -2.64 18.75 0.86
C ARG A 61 -1.81 17.99 1.87
N ILE A 62 -0.62 17.57 1.46
CA ILE A 62 0.31 16.81 2.29
C ILE A 62 1.71 17.39 2.12
N ASN A 63 2.33 17.71 3.25
CA ASN A 63 3.71 18.15 3.29
C ASN A 63 4.59 16.98 3.74
N SER A 64 5.71 16.79 3.05
CA SER A 64 6.72 15.82 3.45
C SER A 64 7.62 16.38 4.55
N SER A 65 8.40 15.50 5.18
CA SER A 65 9.58 15.88 5.94
C SER A 65 10.72 16.25 4.99
N ASN A 66 11.74 16.94 5.52
CA ASN A 66 12.84 17.50 4.73
C ASN A 66 13.72 16.48 3.99
N TYR A 67 13.61 15.18 4.31
CA TYR A 67 14.46 14.11 3.75
C TYR A 67 13.66 13.01 3.06
N ASP A 68 12.35 13.21 2.90
CA ASP A 68 11.47 12.17 2.39
C ASP A 68 11.63 12.02 0.87
N ASN A 69 11.86 10.79 0.43
CA ASN A 69 11.81 10.39 -0.98
C ASN A 69 10.41 9.85 -1.38
N TYR A 70 9.43 9.89 -0.46
CA TYR A 70 8.09 9.37 -0.68
C TYR A 70 7.06 10.23 0.01
N ILE A 71 5.86 10.35 -0.58
CA ILE A 71 4.69 10.93 0.07
C ILE A 71 3.57 9.90 0.07
N PHE A 72 3.06 9.60 1.25
CA PHE A 72 1.91 8.71 1.45
C PHE A 72 0.62 9.52 1.54
N PHE A 73 -0.43 9.05 0.87
CA PHE A 73 -1.76 9.63 0.91
C PHE A 73 -2.85 8.55 0.87
N ASP A 74 -4.00 8.84 1.47
CA ASP A 74 -5.15 7.93 1.46
C ASP A 74 -6.43 8.70 1.15
N LEU A 75 -6.92 8.56 -0.09
CA LEU A 75 -8.16 9.22 -0.53
C LEU A 75 -9.40 8.64 0.16
N ASN A 76 -9.36 7.41 0.68
CA ASN A 76 -10.49 6.83 1.41
C ASN A 76 -10.77 7.55 2.73
N SER A 77 -9.77 8.26 3.28
CA SER A 77 -9.92 9.07 4.49
C SER A 77 -10.95 10.20 4.35
N GLN A 78 -11.24 10.64 3.13
CA GLN A 78 -12.09 11.80 2.83
C GLN A 78 -13.60 11.50 2.87
N LYS A 79 -14.01 10.28 3.29
CA LYS A 79 -15.42 9.84 3.47
C LYS A 79 -16.32 10.07 2.24
N ARG A 80 -15.77 10.09 1.03
CA ARG A 80 -16.51 10.22 -0.23
C ARG A 80 -16.06 9.12 -1.20
N ASN A 81 -16.96 8.69 -2.08
CA ASN A 81 -16.63 7.71 -3.12
C ASN A 81 -16.00 8.44 -4.32
N PHE A 82 -14.77 8.08 -4.62
CA PHE A 82 -13.95 8.65 -5.67
C PHE A 82 -13.63 7.66 -6.79
N ASN A 83 -14.23 6.46 -6.75
CA ASN A 83 -13.96 5.43 -7.73
C ASN A 83 -14.36 5.90 -9.12
N HIS A 84 -13.47 5.66 -10.07
CA HIS A 84 -13.51 6.05 -11.47
C HIS A 84 -13.56 7.57 -11.71
N LYS A 85 -13.17 8.39 -10.74
CA LYS A 85 -13.04 9.84 -10.92
C LYS A 85 -11.61 10.22 -11.30
N GLU A 86 -11.50 11.20 -12.19
CA GLU A 86 -10.23 11.85 -12.53
C GLU A 86 -9.78 12.76 -11.39
N MET A 87 -8.51 12.66 -11.05
CA MET A 87 -7.83 13.43 -10.02
C MET A 87 -6.64 14.18 -10.62
N ASP A 88 -6.48 15.42 -10.21
CA ASP A 88 -5.34 16.27 -10.51
C ASP A 88 -4.32 16.16 -9.37
N ILE A 89 -3.07 15.84 -9.70
CA ILE A 89 -1.94 15.84 -8.77
C ILE A 89 -0.99 16.97 -9.14
N GLU A 90 -0.61 17.77 -8.14
CA GLU A 90 0.49 18.72 -8.21
C GLU A 90 1.51 18.42 -7.11
N LEU A 91 2.79 18.32 -7.47
CA LEU A 91 3.89 18.22 -6.52
C LEU A 91 4.78 19.45 -6.63
N ARG A 92 5.03 20.11 -5.50
CA ARG A 92 5.95 21.25 -5.40
C ARG A 92 7.16 20.91 -4.54
N LYS A 93 8.35 21.22 -5.04
CA LYS A 93 9.62 21.19 -4.31
C LYS A 93 9.91 22.59 -3.78
N ASP A 94 9.98 22.78 -2.46
CA ASP A 94 10.24 24.08 -1.84
C ASP A 94 9.33 25.19 -2.41
N ASN A 95 8.04 24.88 -2.53
CA ASN A 95 6.98 25.71 -3.14
C ASN A 95 7.03 25.92 -4.67
N HIS A 96 8.02 25.37 -5.37
CA HIS A 96 8.11 25.40 -6.83
C HIS A 96 7.47 24.15 -7.46
N LEU A 97 6.51 24.35 -8.37
CA LEU A 97 5.87 23.26 -9.11
C LEU A 97 6.91 22.45 -9.87
N THR A 98 6.97 21.16 -9.59
CA THR A 98 7.97 20.22 -10.14
C THR A 98 7.31 19.10 -10.94
N TYR A 99 6.06 18.74 -10.61
CA TYR A 99 5.33 17.70 -11.31
C TYR A 99 3.84 17.96 -11.27
N GLN A 100 3.17 17.67 -12.40
CA GLN A 100 1.72 17.75 -12.52
C GLN A 100 1.24 16.60 -13.41
N THR A 101 0.24 15.86 -12.95
CA THR A 101 -0.35 14.77 -13.72
C THR A 101 -1.82 14.57 -13.37
N LYS A 102 -2.49 13.74 -14.16
CA LYS A 102 -3.84 13.27 -13.91
C LYS A 102 -3.86 11.77 -13.76
N PHE A 103 -4.76 11.26 -12.93
CA PHE A 103 -5.01 9.82 -12.85
C PHE A 103 -6.48 9.54 -12.52
N ILE A 104 -6.96 8.35 -12.90
CA ILE A 104 -8.28 7.86 -12.50
C ILE A 104 -8.11 7.05 -11.22
N TYR A 105 -8.86 7.35 -10.16
CA TYR A 105 -8.82 6.59 -8.91
C TYR A 105 -9.76 5.37 -8.98
N PRO A 106 -9.38 4.18 -8.49
CA PRO A 106 -8.02 3.80 -8.13
C PRO A 106 -7.12 3.77 -9.35
N LYS A 107 -5.86 4.20 -9.17
CA LYS A 107 -4.83 3.92 -10.18
C LYS A 107 -4.55 2.42 -10.11
N VAL A 108 -4.89 1.68 -11.16
CA VAL A 108 -4.62 0.23 -11.27
C VAL A 108 -3.51 0.03 -12.30
N GLU A 109 -2.31 0.55 -12.02
CA GLU A 109 -1.14 0.25 -12.84
C GLU A 109 -0.43 -0.96 -12.23
N ASN A 110 -0.62 -2.12 -12.88
CA ASN A 110 0.13 -3.40 -12.90
C ASN A 110 0.84 -3.98 -11.65
N HIS A 111 0.90 -3.32 -10.50
CA HIS A 111 1.68 -3.74 -9.34
C HIS A 111 0.92 -3.51 -8.03
N GLY A 112 -0.31 -4.00 -7.94
CA GLY A 112 -1.09 -3.94 -6.70
C GLY A 112 -2.59 -4.08 -6.88
N PHE A 113 -3.25 -4.44 -5.80
CA PHE A 113 -4.68 -4.67 -5.72
C PHE A 113 -5.38 -3.52 -5.00
N HIS A 114 -6.46 -3.01 -5.60
CA HIS A 114 -7.30 -2.04 -4.92
C HIS A 114 -8.45 -2.75 -4.20
N LEU A 115 -8.55 -2.53 -2.88
CA LEU A 115 -9.64 -3.03 -2.06
C LEU A 115 -10.78 -2.02 -2.00
N GLU A 116 -11.89 -2.34 -2.66
CA GLU A 116 -13.06 -1.47 -2.76
C GLU A 116 -14.18 -1.93 -1.84
N PRO A 117 -14.85 -1.03 -1.09
CA PRO A 117 -16.14 -1.35 -0.50
C PRO A 117 -17.15 -1.76 -1.59
N PHE A 118 -17.83 -2.89 -1.38
CA PHE A 118 -18.72 -3.48 -2.39
C PHE A 118 -20.04 -3.94 -1.79
N SER A 119 -21.16 -3.69 -2.49
CA SER A 119 -22.47 -4.23 -2.11
C SER A 119 -22.70 -5.56 -2.81
N HIS A 120 -22.36 -6.65 -2.12
CA HIS A 120 -22.56 -7.99 -2.65
C HIS A 120 -24.03 -8.43 -2.49
N LYS A 121 -24.60 -9.00 -3.55
CA LYS A 121 -26.02 -9.40 -3.60
C LYS A 121 -26.26 -10.89 -3.36
N ASN A 122 -25.25 -11.74 -3.54
CA ASN A 122 -25.41 -13.19 -3.44
C ASN A 122 -24.72 -13.75 -2.19
N HIS A 123 -25.48 -13.99 -1.14
CA HIS A 123 -24.90 -14.45 0.13
C HIS A 123 -24.84 -15.98 0.27
N SER A 124 -24.94 -16.72 -0.82
CA SER A 124 -24.89 -18.19 -0.79
C SER A 124 -23.57 -18.67 -0.17
N GLY A 125 -23.67 -19.58 0.81
CA GLY A 125 -22.50 -20.12 1.52
C GLY A 125 -21.91 -19.22 2.62
N VAL A 126 -22.43 -18.01 2.82
CA VAL A 126 -21.98 -17.08 3.87
C VAL A 126 -22.96 -17.10 5.05
N ARG A 127 -22.42 -17.19 6.28
CA ARG A 127 -23.22 -17.18 7.51
C ARG A 127 -22.81 -16.04 8.45
N GLY A 128 -23.77 -15.55 9.22
CA GLY A 128 -23.58 -14.50 10.22
C GLY A 128 -24.12 -13.12 9.80
N GLU A 129 -24.08 -12.18 10.72
CA GLU A 129 -24.42 -10.77 10.50
C GLU A 129 -23.30 -10.08 9.70
N PHE A 130 -23.64 -9.39 8.61
CA PHE A 130 -22.66 -8.73 7.75
C PHE A 130 -22.05 -7.50 8.42
N ILE A 131 -20.72 -7.48 8.52
CA ILE A 131 -19.95 -6.33 9.03
C ILE A 131 -19.50 -5.44 7.88
N GLY A 132 -19.02 -6.05 6.79
CA GLY A 132 -18.46 -5.33 5.67
C GLY A 132 -18.16 -6.28 4.51
N THR A 133 -18.20 -5.75 3.30
CA THR A 133 -17.90 -6.50 2.09
C THR A 133 -17.00 -5.65 1.19
N TYR A 134 -15.97 -6.29 0.67
CA TYR A 134 -14.94 -5.64 -0.12
C TYR A 134 -14.63 -6.47 -1.35
N ARG A 135 -14.31 -5.79 -2.46
CA ARG A 135 -13.96 -6.38 -3.75
C ARG A 135 -12.53 -6.02 -4.11
N VAL A 136 -11.85 -6.97 -4.74
CA VAL A 136 -10.58 -6.78 -5.43
C VAL A 136 -10.74 -7.32 -6.84
N GLU A 137 -10.49 -6.49 -7.84
CA GLU A 137 -10.46 -6.90 -9.23
C GLU A 137 -9.01 -7.21 -9.63
N SER A 138 -8.79 -8.43 -10.11
CA SER A 138 -7.56 -8.83 -10.80
C SER A 138 -7.80 -8.87 -12.31
N LYS A 139 -6.77 -9.16 -13.11
CA LYS A 139 -6.91 -9.25 -14.58
C LYS A 139 -7.87 -10.36 -15.01
N GLU A 140 -7.88 -11.48 -14.30
CA GLU A 140 -8.60 -12.70 -14.70
C GLU A 140 -9.81 -12.99 -13.80
N ASP A 141 -9.75 -12.59 -12.54
CA ASP A 141 -10.69 -13.00 -11.51
C ASP A 141 -11.20 -11.83 -10.65
N ASN A 142 -12.39 -12.01 -10.10
CA ASN A 142 -12.97 -11.11 -9.11
C ASN A 142 -12.96 -11.77 -7.73
N TYR A 143 -12.26 -11.13 -6.79
CA TYR A 143 -12.17 -11.56 -5.40
C TYR A 143 -13.05 -10.71 -4.50
N ILE A 144 -13.76 -11.35 -3.57
CA ILE A 144 -14.62 -10.67 -2.60
C ILE A 144 -14.27 -11.17 -1.21
N ILE A 145 -13.97 -10.25 -0.30
CA ILE A 145 -13.85 -10.50 1.13
C ILE A 145 -15.15 -10.07 1.81
N ILE A 146 -15.78 -11.02 2.51
CA ILE A 146 -16.96 -10.74 3.33
C ILE A 146 -16.61 -10.97 4.79
N ARG A 147 -16.83 -9.95 5.61
CA ARG A 147 -16.70 -10.01 7.07
C ARG A 147 -18.06 -10.18 7.70
N THR A 148 -18.21 -11.18 8.57
CA THR A 148 -19.45 -11.39 9.33
C THR A 148 -19.19 -11.63 10.82
N LYS A 149 -20.22 -11.42 11.65
CA LYS A 149 -20.29 -11.93 13.02
C LYS A 149 -21.19 -13.15 13.06
N TYR A 150 -20.65 -14.31 13.41
CA TYR A 150 -21.44 -15.52 13.59
C TYR A 150 -21.81 -15.70 15.06
N VAL A 151 -23.12 -15.78 15.34
CA VAL A 151 -23.71 -15.96 16.69
C VAL A 151 -23.20 -14.95 17.74
N SER A 152 -22.76 -13.77 17.31
CA SER A 152 -22.14 -12.75 18.18
C SER A 152 -20.92 -13.22 18.98
N GLN A 153 -20.36 -14.37 18.63
CA GLN A 153 -19.22 -14.99 19.33
C GLN A 153 -18.00 -15.14 18.45
N TYR A 154 -18.16 -15.07 17.13
CA TYR A 154 -17.09 -15.29 16.17
C TYR A 154 -17.05 -14.21 15.12
N ASP A 155 -15.87 -13.66 14.87
CA ASP A 155 -15.57 -12.90 13.67
C ASP A 155 -15.21 -13.91 12.56
N CYS A 156 -15.87 -13.79 11.42
CA CYS A 156 -15.65 -14.65 10.25
C CYS A 156 -15.22 -13.81 9.04
N TRP A 157 -14.28 -14.36 8.27
CA TRP A 157 -13.83 -13.81 6.99
C TRP A 157 -14.04 -14.87 5.91
N TYR A 158 -14.85 -14.56 4.92
CA TYR A 158 -15.07 -15.40 3.76
C TYR A 158 -14.32 -14.79 2.58
N LEU A 159 -13.53 -15.61 1.89
CA LEU A 159 -12.93 -15.27 0.61
C LEU A 159 -13.72 -15.96 -0.49
N LEU A 160 -14.25 -15.15 -1.40
CA LEU A 160 -14.95 -15.60 -2.57
C LEU A 160 -14.11 -15.28 -3.81
N LYS A 161 -14.14 -16.20 -4.78
CA LYS A 161 -13.60 -16.01 -6.13
C LYS A 161 -14.72 -16.25 -7.12
N ASN A 162 -14.97 -15.26 -7.97
CA ASN A 162 -16.06 -15.28 -8.96
C ASN A 162 -17.42 -15.67 -8.31
N ASN A 163 -17.72 -15.07 -7.16
CA ASN A 163 -18.91 -15.29 -6.32
C ASN A 163 -19.03 -16.66 -5.62
N ASN A 164 -18.01 -17.53 -5.69
CA ASN A 164 -18.00 -18.80 -4.96
C ASN A 164 -17.09 -18.71 -3.74
N VAL A 165 -17.56 -19.16 -2.57
CA VAL A 165 -16.73 -19.23 -1.35
C VAL A 165 -15.63 -20.27 -1.57
N ILE A 166 -14.38 -19.83 -1.55
CA ILE A 166 -13.20 -20.69 -1.70
C ILE A 166 -12.45 -20.88 -0.39
N ASN A 167 -12.56 -19.93 0.55
CA ASN A 167 -11.91 -20.04 1.85
C ASN A 167 -12.69 -19.32 2.95
N ILE A 168 -12.57 -19.79 4.20
CA ILE A 168 -13.25 -19.22 5.38
C ILE A 168 -12.32 -19.19 6.58
N HIS A 169 -12.09 -18.05 7.21
CA HIS A 169 -11.39 -17.94 8.48
C HIS A 169 -12.34 -17.51 9.61
N THR A 170 -12.06 -17.92 10.84
CA THR A 170 -12.93 -17.65 11.99
C THR A 170 -12.11 -17.47 13.25
N GLU A 171 -12.40 -16.40 14.01
CA GLU A 171 -11.77 -16.09 15.30
C GLU A 171 -12.84 -15.85 16.36
N LYS A 172 -12.53 -16.20 17.62
CA LYS A 172 -13.46 -16.00 18.74
C LYS A 172 -13.40 -14.55 19.23
N ILE A 173 -14.55 -13.90 19.32
CA ILE A 173 -14.69 -12.54 19.83
C ILE A 173 -14.45 -12.55 21.35
N LYS A 174 -13.36 -11.91 21.80
CA LYS A 174 -13.13 -11.64 23.24
C LYS A 174 -13.12 -10.16 23.59
N ASN A 175 -12.87 -9.25 22.64
CA ASN A 175 -12.81 -7.80 22.88
C ASN A 175 -13.54 -7.00 21.79
N ASN A 176 -14.10 -5.85 22.18
CA ASN A 176 -14.88 -4.97 21.30
C ASN A 176 -14.04 -4.12 20.33
N GLN A 177 -12.71 -4.20 20.37
CA GLN A 177 -11.83 -3.46 19.46
C GLN A 177 -10.59 -4.25 19.08
N ILE A 178 -10.28 -4.25 17.79
CA ILE A 178 -9.09 -3.60 17.22
C ILE A 178 -9.34 -3.40 15.72
N ASN A 179 -8.86 -2.27 15.22
CA ASN A 179 -9.02 -1.77 13.87
C ASN A 179 -8.58 -2.83 12.83
N GLN A 180 -9.55 -3.53 12.23
CA GLN A 180 -9.34 -4.63 11.28
C GLN A 180 -9.05 -4.08 9.88
N LYS A 181 -7.93 -3.35 9.74
CA LYS A 181 -7.42 -3.01 8.41
C LYS A 181 -7.15 -4.31 7.67
N ILE A 182 -7.71 -4.42 6.47
CA ILE A 182 -7.37 -5.49 5.52
C ILE A 182 -6.28 -4.91 4.65
N ILE A 183 -5.13 -5.59 4.62
CA ILE A 183 -4.05 -5.31 3.68
C ILE A 183 -4.22 -6.29 2.53
N VAL A 184 -4.13 -5.80 1.30
CA VAL A 184 -4.08 -6.65 0.12
C VAL A 184 -2.68 -6.55 -0.46
N SER A 185 -2.11 -7.69 -0.79
CA SER A 185 -0.77 -7.83 -1.37
C SER A 185 -0.81 -8.71 -2.62
N ASP A 186 0.30 -8.67 -3.35
CA ASP A 186 0.67 -9.63 -4.39
C ASP A 186 2.13 -10.02 -4.09
N ILE A 187 2.33 -10.90 -3.10
CA ILE A 187 3.66 -11.13 -2.51
C ILE A 187 4.63 -11.71 -3.55
N ASN A 188 4.12 -12.51 -4.48
CA ASN A 188 4.91 -13.20 -5.51
C ASN A 188 4.81 -12.57 -6.90
N GLU A 189 4.09 -11.45 -7.04
CA GLU A 189 3.83 -10.78 -8.32
C GLU A 189 3.16 -11.72 -9.36
N ASP A 190 2.32 -12.64 -8.89
CA ASP A 190 1.64 -13.62 -9.71
C ASP A 190 0.22 -13.19 -10.12
N GLY A 191 -0.22 -12.02 -9.68
CA GLY A 191 -1.54 -11.47 -9.98
C GLY A 191 -2.67 -12.13 -9.18
N VAL A 192 -2.36 -12.86 -8.10
CA VAL A 192 -3.33 -13.42 -7.15
C VAL A 192 -3.28 -12.64 -5.83
N PRO A 193 -4.39 -12.02 -5.38
CA PRO A 193 -4.38 -11.23 -4.16
C PRO A 193 -4.28 -12.10 -2.90
N GLU A 194 -3.40 -11.71 -1.99
CA GLU A 194 -3.42 -12.22 -0.61
C GLU A 194 -3.94 -11.16 0.36
N PHE A 195 -4.71 -11.62 1.34
CA PHE A 195 -5.39 -10.75 2.29
C PHE A 195 -4.80 -10.93 3.68
N SER A 196 -4.20 -9.87 4.21
CA SER A 196 -3.68 -9.87 5.58
C SER A 196 -4.59 -9.10 6.52
N PHE A 197 -4.87 -9.67 7.68
CA PHE A 197 -5.62 -9.02 8.75
C PHE A 197 -5.02 -9.31 10.13
N PHE A 198 -5.26 -8.40 11.06
CA PHE A 198 -4.72 -8.45 12.41
C PHE A 198 -5.81 -8.71 13.43
N HIS A 199 -5.51 -9.56 14.41
CA HIS A 199 -6.40 -9.92 15.50
C HIS A 199 -5.62 -10.04 16.81
N LEU A 200 -6.30 -10.01 17.94
CA LEU A 200 -5.73 -10.42 19.23
C LEU A 200 -6.18 -11.83 19.57
N ASP A 201 -5.24 -12.72 19.85
CA ASP A 201 -5.61 -14.07 20.29
C ASP A 201 -6.24 -14.07 21.70
N GLU A 202 -6.63 -15.26 22.17
CA GLU A 202 -7.26 -15.42 23.48
C GLU A 202 -6.44 -14.92 24.67
N LYS A 203 -5.12 -14.78 24.50
CA LYS A 203 -4.15 -14.32 25.49
C LYS A 203 -3.70 -12.87 25.24
N GLN A 204 -4.41 -12.13 24.38
CA GLN A 204 -4.09 -10.75 23.98
C GLN A 204 -2.77 -10.62 23.20
N ASN A 205 -2.30 -11.69 22.55
CA ASN A 205 -1.13 -11.62 21.66
C ASN A 205 -1.54 -11.09 20.29
N HIS A 206 -0.66 -10.31 19.66
CA HIS A 206 -0.87 -9.85 18.30
C HIS A 206 -0.76 -11.02 17.32
N LYS A 207 -1.82 -11.25 16.56
CA LYS A 207 -1.94 -12.27 15.54
C LYS A 207 -2.11 -11.62 14.18
N MET A 208 -1.30 -12.05 13.22
CA MET A 208 -1.44 -11.74 11.81
C MET A 208 -1.94 -13.00 11.11
N ILE A 209 -2.98 -12.85 10.31
CA ILE A 209 -3.50 -13.91 9.45
C ILE A 209 -3.35 -13.43 8.01
N LEU A 210 -2.56 -14.18 7.25
CA LEU A 210 -2.47 -14.09 5.80
C LEU A 210 -3.41 -15.15 5.22
N PHE A 211 -4.35 -14.70 4.41
CA PHE A 211 -5.48 -15.47 3.90
C PHE A 211 -5.41 -15.51 2.38
N MET A 212 -5.18 -16.70 1.85
CA MET A 212 -5.00 -16.98 0.42
C MET A 212 -6.12 -17.89 -0.09
N GLU A 213 -6.16 -18.18 -1.39
CA GLU A 213 -7.22 -19.01 -1.98
C GLU A 213 -7.37 -20.39 -1.31
N LYS A 214 -6.26 -21.10 -1.13
CA LYS A 214 -6.24 -22.49 -0.62
C LYS A 214 -5.64 -22.63 0.77
N GLU A 215 -4.86 -21.64 1.18
CA GLU A 215 -4.01 -21.72 2.36
C GLU A 215 -4.19 -20.53 3.28
N LYS A 216 -3.71 -20.69 4.51
CA LYS A 216 -3.66 -19.62 5.51
C LYS A 216 -2.36 -19.73 6.25
N PHE A 217 -1.75 -18.58 6.45
CA PHE A 217 -0.58 -18.46 7.29
C PHE A 217 -0.96 -17.62 8.50
N ILE A 218 -0.64 -18.12 9.70
CA ILE A 218 -0.91 -17.43 10.94
C ILE A 218 0.41 -17.22 11.67
N ALA A 219 0.71 -15.97 11.99
CA ALA A 219 1.79 -15.60 12.89
C ALA A 219 1.24 -14.99 14.16
N VAL A 220 1.77 -15.39 15.31
CA VAL A 220 1.42 -14.85 16.63
C VAL A 220 2.68 -14.33 17.29
N LYS A 221 2.72 -13.03 17.58
CA LYS A 221 3.80 -12.39 18.34
C LYS A 221 3.49 -12.51 19.83
N LYS A 222 4.37 -13.21 20.55
CA LYS A 222 4.33 -13.37 22.01
C LYS A 222 5.54 -12.69 22.59
N GLU A 223 5.34 -11.54 23.23
CA GLU A 223 6.43 -10.72 23.79
C GLU A 223 7.56 -10.46 22.77
N LYS A 224 8.74 -11.07 22.97
CA LYS A 224 9.93 -10.97 22.12
C LYS A 224 10.06 -12.10 21.09
N THR A 225 9.06 -12.97 20.97
CA THR A 225 9.10 -14.18 20.13
C THR A 225 7.94 -14.23 19.14
N PHE A 226 8.11 -15.01 18.08
CA PHE A 226 7.07 -15.30 17.10
C PHE A 226 6.79 -16.80 17.07
N SER A 227 5.53 -17.16 16.95
CA SER A 227 5.09 -18.52 16.66
C SER A 227 4.26 -18.51 15.38
N TYR A 228 4.42 -19.55 14.57
CA TYR A 228 3.77 -19.69 13.27
C TYR A 228 2.87 -20.93 13.26
N SER A 229 1.84 -20.95 12.40
CA SER A 229 1.01 -22.14 12.20
C SER A 229 1.83 -23.34 11.72
N SER A 230 1.39 -24.56 12.00
CA SER A 230 2.08 -25.79 11.54
C SER A 230 2.34 -25.84 10.03
N ASN A 231 1.41 -25.30 9.24
CA ASN A 231 1.48 -25.28 7.78
C ASN A 231 2.68 -24.46 7.26
N THR A 232 3.30 -23.64 8.11
CA THR A 232 4.48 -22.85 7.73
C THR A 232 5.77 -23.67 7.77
N MET A 233 5.74 -24.87 8.37
CA MET A 233 6.90 -25.77 8.46
C MET A 233 7.21 -26.46 7.12
N GLU A 234 6.27 -26.44 6.16
CA GLU A 234 6.46 -27.01 4.82
C GLU A 234 7.33 -26.12 3.92
N TYR A 235 7.50 -24.84 4.29
CA TYR A 235 8.29 -23.87 3.55
C TYR A 235 9.73 -23.84 4.08
N SER A 236 10.65 -24.53 3.38
CA SER A 236 12.05 -24.72 3.79
C SER A 236 12.90 -23.43 3.82
N ASN A 237 12.44 -22.35 3.19
CA ASN A 237 13.17 -21.06 3.07
C ASN A 237 12.30 -19.84 3.41
N LEU A 238 11.44 -19.94 4.43
CA LEU A 238 10.53 -18.84 4.78
C LEU A 238 11.31 -17.67 5.42
N THR A 239 11.63 -16.66 4.62
CA THR A 239 12.18 -15.39 5.11
C THR A 239 11.06 -14.39 5.30
N VAL A 240 10.65 -14.14 6.55
CA VAL A 240 9.71 -13.06 6.86
C VAL A 240 10.45 -11.73 6.71
N ARG A 241 10.43 -11.15 5.51
CA ARG A 241 10.84 -9.76 5.30
C ARG A 241 9.65 -8.89 5.69
N GLY A 242 9.76 -8.21 6.82
CA GLY A 242 8.68 -7.38 7.34
C GLY A 242 8.34 -6.25 6.39
N PHE A 243 7.29 -6.43 5.57
CA PHE A 243 6.58 -5.31 4.98
C PHE A 243 5.64 -4.76 6.02
N LEU A 244 6.01 -3.62 6.61
CA LEU A 244 5.14 -2.68 7.32
C LEU A 244 6.02 -1.51 7.76
N HIS A 245 6.29 -0.55 6.86
CA HIS A 245 6.60 0.80 7.32
C HIS A 245 5.28 1.35 7.88
N TYR A 246 5.07 1.13 9.18
CA TYR A 246 3.98 1.74 9.92
C TYR A 246 4.25 3.24 9.98
N THR A 247 3.40 4.05 9.34
CA THR A 247 3.18 5.43 9.78
C THR A 247 2.43 5.37 11.10
N LEU A 248 3.16 5.45 12.21
CA LEU A 248 2.60 5.98 13.44
C LEU A 248 2.22 7.44 13.14
N LYS A 249 0.95 7.77 13.33
CA LYS A 249 0.60 9.13 13.74
C LYS A 249 1.02 9.31 15.19
#